data_AF-A0A5B8VRQ2-F1
#
_entry.id   AF-A0A5B8VRQ2-F1
#
_cell.length_a   1.000
_cell.length_b   1.000
_cell.length_c   1.000
_cell.angle_alpha   90.00
_cell.angle_beta   90.00
_cell.angle_gamma   90.00
#
_symmetry.space_group_name_H-M   'P 1'
#
loop_
_entity.id
_entity.type
_entity.pdbx_description
1 polymer ?
#
loop_
_entity_poly.entity_id
_entity_poly.type
_entity_poly.pdbx_seq_one_letter_code
_entity_poly.pdbx_strand_id
1 'polypeptide(L)'
;MTIFNRFTGNALINNALMTIMAVAKIGGLAEITPELLLDLFNRVSLVETNKRLKSYTMLFSLNNPLVNPAKKANQAGEKTYIRLLLAIMNGFEADGERICEITGLKFNKRFEEFYQEDIDQQKLLINSSSKDPREIKKEIKNLDNTDTSLNRSWFPLIGGLGSDAQTLPQAKFTVNIHPICIAILQFYPYLHYYTKEAFC
;
A
#
# COMPACT_ATOMS: atom_id res chain seq x y z
N MET A 1 -17.34 0.15 -9.46
CA MET A 1 -16.73 -0.64 -10.57
C MET A 1 -16.15 -1.92 -9.98
N THR A 2 -16.37 -3.10 -10.57
CA THR A 2 -15.80 -4.35 -10.04
C THR A 2 -14.31 -4.45 -10.35
N ILE A 3 -13.50 -4.86 -9.37
CA ILE A 3 -12.05 -5.02 -9.55
C ILE A 3 -11.73 -6.38 -10.20
N PHE A 4 -12.29 -7.47 -9.66
CA PHE A 4 -12.05 -8.84 -10.14
C PHE A 4 -13.34 -9.63 -10.24
N ASN A 5 -13.48 -10.42 -11.30
CA ASN A 5 -14.59 -11.36 -11.46
C ASN A 5 -14.22 -12.80 -11.09
N ARG A 6 -12.92 -13.10 -11.01
CA ARG A 6 -12.36 -14.41 -10.66
C ARG A 6 -11.07 -14.23 -9.88
N PHE A 7 -10.69 -15.24 -9.11
CA PHE A 7 -9.40 -15.24 -8.43
C PHE A 7 -8.24 -15.14 -9.42
N THR A 8 -7.18 -14.46 -8.99
CA THR A 8 -6.05 -14.02 -9.84
C THR A 8 -5.01 -15.11 -10.09
N GLY A 9 -5.14 -16.28 -9.47
CA GLY A 9 -4.10 -17.32 -9.43
C GLY A 9 -2.91 -17.01 -8.52
N ASN A 10 -2.70 -15.75 -8.12
CA ASN A 10 -1.69 -15.38 -7.14
C ASN A 10 -2.18 -15.63 -5.70
N ALA A 11 -1.49 -16.51 -4.96
CA ALA A 11 -1.90 -16.91 -3.61
C ALA A 11 -1.99 -15.75 -2.61
N LEU A 12 -1.08 -14.79 -2.68
CA LEU A 12 -1.05 -13.65 -1.74
C LEU A 12 -2.26 -12.73 -1.97
N ILE A 13 -2.54 -12.40 -3.23
CA ILE A 13 -3.71 -11.60 -3.60
C ILE A 13 -5.00 -12.35 -3.30
N ASN A 14 -5.10 -13.63 -3.66
CA ASN A 14 -6.33 -14.40 -3.42
C ASN A 14 -6.64 -14.51 -1.93
N ASN A 15 -5.65 -14.72 -1.07
CA ASN A 15 -5.85 -14.74 0.38
C ASN A 15 -6.30 -13.39 0.92
N ALA A 16 -5.74 -12.28 0.42
CA ALA A 16 -6.19 -10.95 0.78
C ALA A 16 -7.64 -10.70 0.32
N LEU A 17 -8.00 -11.11 -0.90
CA LEU A 17 -9.37 -11.02 -1.42
C LEU A 17 -10.35 -11.86 -0.59
N MET A 18 -9.99 -13.10 -0.22
CA MET A 18 -10.81 -13.93 0.67
C MET A 18 -10.98 -13.31 2.05
N THR A 19 -9.92 -12.68 2.58
CA THR A 19 -9.98 -11.94 3.84
C THR A 19 -10.96 -10.77 3.73
N ILE A 20 -10.90 -10.00 2.65
CA ILE A 20 -11.84 -8.91 2.36
C ILE A 20 -13.27 -9.43 2.29
N MET A 21 -13.50 -10.54 1.59
CA MET A 21 -14.83 -11.17 1.51
C MET A 21 -15.37 -11.54 2.89
N ALA A 22 -14.55 -12.16 3.72
CA ALA A 22 -14.91 -12.53 5.09
C ALA A 22 -15.22 -11.30 5.96
N VAL A 23 -14.37 -10.27 5.89
CA VAL A 23 -14.55 -9.02 6.66
C VAL A 23 -15.82 -8.28 6.22
N ALA A 24 -16.07 -8.19 4.91
CA ALA A 24 -17.25 -7.54 4.35
C ALA A 24 -18.52 -8.38 4.44
N LYS A 25 -18.41 -9.68 4.75
CA LYS A 25 -19.52 -10.65 4.74
C LYS A 25 -20.23 -10.74 3.39
N ILE A 26 -19.46 -10.73 2.31
CA ILE A 26 -19.94 -10.84 0.93
C ILE A 26 -19.71 -12.25 0.37
N GLY A 27 -20.55 -12.67 -0.58
CA GLY A 27 -20.55 -14.02 -1.12
C GLY A 27 -19.63 -14.20 -2.33
N GLY A 28 -19.35 -13.11 -3.05
CA GLY A 28 -18.64 -13.18 -4.33
C GLY A 28 -17.54 -12.12 -4.50
N LEU A 29 -16.53 -12.49 -5.27
CA LEU A 29 -15.41 -11.60 -5.60
C LEU A 29 -15.85 -10.35 -6.39
N ALA A 30 -16.88 -10.50 -7.22
CA ALA A 30 -17.40 -9.41 -8.06
C ALA A 30 -17.99 -8.25 -7.24
N GLU A 31 -18.32 -8.49 -5.97
CA GLU A 31 -18.80 -7.48 -5.02
C GLU A 31 -17.65 -6.64 -4.44
N ILE A 32 -16.38 -7.04 -4.64
CA ILE A 32 -15.23 -6.25 -4.24
C ILE A 32 -15.02 -5.11 -5.24
N THR A 33 -15.43 -3.93 -4.82
CA THR A 33 -15.25 -2.67 -5.55
C THR A 33 -14.34 -1.71 -4.77
N PRO A 34 -13.76 -0.68 -5.39
CA PRO A 34 -12.99 0.33 -4.67
C PRO A 34 -13.78 1.02 -3.56
N GLU A 35 -15.08 1.21 -3.76
CA GLU A 35 -15.98 1.80 -2.78
C GLU A 35 -16.14 0.90 -1.54
N LEU A 36 -16.23 -0.42 -1.73
CA LEU A 36 -16.21 -1.38 -0.63
C LEU A 36 -14.87 -1.33 0.12
N LEU A 37 -13.74 -1.25 -0.60
CA LEU A 37 -12.43 -1.16 0.03
C LEU A 37 -12.30 0.11 0.88
N LEU A 38 -12.84 1.24 0.40
CA LEU A 38 -12.89 2.51 1.13
C LEU A 38 -13.77 2.41 2.38
N ASP A 39 -14.96 1.80 2.28
CA ASP A 39 -15.84 1.55 3.44
C ASP A 39 -15.11 0.69 4.49
N LEU A 40 -14.53 -0.44 4.06
CA LEU A 40 -13.78 -1.31 4.94
C LEU A 40 -12.58 -0.61 5.58
N PHE A 41 -11.83 0.18 4.82
CA PHE A 41 -10.70 0.95 5.32
C PHE A 41 -11.09 1.84 6.51
N ASN A 42 -12.29 2.43 6.47
CA ASN A 42 -12.80 3.27 7.56
C ASN A 42 -13.37 2.48 8.73
N ARG A 43 -13.87 1.26 8.49
CA ARG A 43 -14.49 0.41 9.50
C ARG A 43 -13.50 -0.43 10.28
N VAL A 44 -12.42 -0.88 9.66
CA VAL A 44 -11.39 -1.71 10.31
C VAL A 44 -10.15 -0.90 10.65
N SER A 45 -9.47 -1.26 11.74
CA SER A 45 -8.22 -0.64 12.18
C SER A 45 -7.01 -1.02 11.31
N LEU A 46 -7.11 -0.83 9.98
CA LEU A 46 -6.13 -1.31 9.00
C LEU A 46 -4.73 -0.78 9.28
N VAL A 47 -4.65 0.50 9.66
CA VAL A 47 -3.40 1.21 9.98
C VAL A 47 -2.69 0.57 11.16
N GLU A 48 -3.40 0.38 12.28
CA GLU A 48 -2.84 -0.20 13.51
C GLU A 48 -2.39 -1.65 13.29
N THR A 49 -3.22 -2.44 12.61
CA THR A 49 -2.89 -3.84 12.29
C THR A 49 -1.64 -3.93 11.41
N ASN A 50 -1.54 -3.09 10.37
CA ASN A 50 -0.37 -3.05 9.52
C ASN A 50 0.86 -2.48 10.22
N LYS A 51 0.72 -1.54 11.15
CA LYS A 51 1.81 -1.00 11.96
C LYS A 51 2.44 -2.09 12.83
N ARG A 52 1.62 -2.97 13.41
CA ARG A 52 2.10 -4.15 14.15
C ARG A 52 2.82 -5.13 13.24
N LEU A 53 2.22 -5.51 12.12
CA LEU A 53 2.86 -6.44 11.18
C LEU A 53 4.17 -5.88 10.62
N LYS A 54 4.19 -4.61 10.23
CA LYS A 54 5.36 -3.99 9.59
C LYS A 54 6.46 -3.62 10.59
N SER A 55 6.23 -3.81 11.89
CA SER A 55 7.29 -3.74 12.91
C SER A 55 8.31 -4.88 12.79
N TYR A 56 7.98 -5.98 12.09
CA TYR A 56 8.94 -7.03 11.73
C TYR A 56 9.85 -6.57 10.57
N THR A 57 10.79 -5.67 10.90
CA THR A 57 11.63 -4.94 9.93
C THR A 57 12.57 -5.83 9.10
N MET A 58 12.88 -7.05 9.58
CA MET A 58 13.60 -8.04 8.77
C MET A 58 12.84 -8.35 7.47
N LEU A 59 11.50 -8.39 7.53
CA LEU A 59 10.65 -8.62 6.36
C LEU A 59 10.28 -7.30 5.66
N PHE A 60 9.89 -6.27 6.42
CA PHE A 60 9.26 -5.06 5.87
C PHE A 60 10.16 -3.82 5.76
N SER A 61 11.45 -3.95 6.10
CA SER A 61 12.42 -2.83 6.13
C SER A 61 12.04 -1.68 7.08
N LEU A 62 12.96 -0.74 7.28
CA LEU A 62 12.71 0.51 8.02
C LEU A 62 12.22 1.65 7.11
N ASN A 63 12.17 1.45 5.79
CA ASN A 63 11.73 2.47 4.84
C ASN A 63 10.21 2.63 4.80
N ASN A 64 9.46 1.71 5.41
CA ASN A 64 8.01 1.79 5.50
C ASN A 64 7.55 3.03 6.32
N PRO A 65 6.59 3.84 5.82
CA PRO A 65 6.14 5.04 6.53
C PRO A 65 5.61 4.80 7.95
N LEU A 66 4.98 3.65 8.22
CA LEU A 66 4.36 3.35 9.52
C LEU A 66 5.37 3.12 10.65
N VAL A 67 6.60 2.71 10.32
CA VAL A 67 7.63 2.33 11.30
C VAL A 67 8.93 3.12 11.15
N ASN A 68 9.07 3.91 10.08
CA ASN A 68 10.24 4.75 9.84
C ASN A 68 10.43 5.75 11.00
N PRO A 69 11.55 5.69 11.76
CA PRO A 69 11.81 6.58 12.89
C PRO A 69 11.78 8.06 12.52
N ALA A 70 12.24 8.42 11.33
CA ALA A 70 12.27 9.80 10.83
C ALA A 70 10.85 10.36 10.58
N LYS A 71 9.84 9.48 10.44
CA LYS A 71 8.44 9.86 10.17
C LYS A 71 7.52 9.72 11.39
N LYS A 72 8.08 9.46 12.59
CA LYS A 72 7.32 9.38 13.85
C LYS A 72 6.79 10.74 14.29
N ALA A 73 7.51 11.82 14.02
CA ALA A 73 7.09 13.16 14.39
C ALA A 73 5.74 13.50 13.73
N ASN A 74 4.79 14.02 14.53
CA ASN A 74 3.47 14.49 14.08
C ASN A 74 2.63 13.46 13.29
N GLN A 75 2.91 12.16 13.49
CA GLN A 75 2.27 11.05 12.77
C GLN A 75 2.41 11.18 11.24
N ALA A 76 3.47 11.82 10.75
CA ALA A 76 3.67 12.08 9.32
C ALA A 76 3.65 10.79 8.49
N GLY A 77 4.28 9.74 9.01
CA GLY A 77 4.32 8.43 8.36
C GLY A 77 2.94 7.76 8.25
N GLU A 78 2.14 7.86 9.32
CA GLU A 78 0.78 7.33 9.37
C GLU A 78 -0.15 8.08 8.41
N LYS A 79 -0.07 9.41 8.39
CA LYS A 79 -0.83 10.26 7.45
C LYS A 79 -0.46 9.95 6.00
N THR A 80 0.83 9.79 5.70
CA THR A 80 1.32 9.39 4.37
C THR A 80 0.73 8.04 3.96
N TYR A 81 0.78 7.05 4.86
CA TYR A 81 0.23 5.72 4.61
C TYR A 81 -1.29 5.76 4.31
N ILE A 82 -2.04 6.51 5.12
CA ILE A 82 -3.49 6.67 4.93
C ILE A 82 -3.80 7.35 3.60
N ARG A 83 -3.18 8.50 3.31
CA ARG A 83 -3.44 9.25 2.07
C ARG A 83 -3.10 8.43 0.83
N LEU A 84 -2.00 7.68 0.85
CA LEU A 84 -1.62 6.77 -0.23
C LEU A 84 -2.70 5.72 -0.51
N LEU A 85 -3.16 5.01 0.52
CA LEU A 85 -4.17 3.97 0.34
C LEU A 85 -5.50 4.54 -0.17
N LEU A 86 -5.92 5.68 0.39
CA LEU A 86 -7.12 6.39 -0.06
C LEU A 86 -6.96 6.87 -1.52
N ALA A 87 -5.82 7.44 -1.89
CA ALA A 87 -5.56 7.90 -3.25
C ALA A 87 -5.59 6.74 -4.24
N ILE A 88 -4.99 5.61 -3.90
CA ILE A 88 -4.99 4.39 -4.73
C ILE A 88 -6.41 3.85 -4.92
N MET A 89 -7.20 3.76 -3.84
CA MET A 89 -8.57 3.23 -3.94
C MET A 89 -9.48 4.18 -4.73
N ASN A 90 -9.37 5.50 -4.51
CA ASN A 90 -10.15 6.49 -5.27
C ASN A 90 -9.70 6.60 -6.73
N GLY A 91 -8.40 6.42 -7.00
CA GLY A 91 -7.80 6.47 -8.33
C GLY A 91 -7.74 5.11 -9.03
N PHE A 92 -8.66 4.19 -8.73
CA PHE A 92 -8.68 2.88 -9.39
C PHE A 92 -8.95 3.01 -10.89
N GLU A 93 -8.15 2.31 -11.69
CA GLU A 93 -8.25 2.23 -13.14
C GLU A 93 -8.56 0.77 -13.53
N ALA A 94 -9.40 0.55 -14.52
CA ALA A 94 -9.65 -0.80 -15.06
C ALA A 94 -9.01 -1.03 -16.44
N ASP A 95 -8.40 0.01 -17.01
CA ASP A 95 -7.75 -0.01 -18.32
C ASP A 95 -6.47 0.82 -18.29
N GLY A 96 -5.64 0.65 -19.31
CA GLY A 96 -4.37 1.34 -19.47
C GLY A 96 -3.37 0.57 -20.31
N GLU A 97 -2.24 1.20 -20.57
CA GLU A 97 -1.18 0.64 -21.41
C GLU A 97 -0.33 -0.40 -20.68
N ARG A 98 -0.30 -0.36 -19.35
CA ARG A 98 0.49 -1.29 -18.52
C ARG A 98 -0.39 -2.45 -18.08
N ILE A 99 0.22 -3.62 -17.96
CA ILE A 99 -0.44 -4.83 -17.46
C ILE A 99 0.23 -5.24 -16.14
N CYS A 100 -0.57 -5.49 -15.13
CA CYS A 100 -0.13 -6.00 -13.84
C CYS A 100 0.38 -7.42 -14.01
N GLU A 101 1.65 -7.67 -13.71
CA GLU A 101 2.29 -8.97 -13.86
C GLU A 101 1.80 -9.99 -12.81
N ILE A 102 1.14 -9.53 -11.75
CA ILE A 102 0.57 -10.37 -10.70
C ILE A 102 -0.86 -10.82 -11.01
N THR A 103 -1.67 -9.93 -11.60
CA THR A 103 -3.12 -10.13 -11.69
C THR A 103 -3.70 -9.98 -13.09
N GLY A 104 -2.91 -9.49 -14.05
CA GLY A 104 -3.35 -9.19 -15.42
C GLY A 104 -4.20 -7.92 -15.55
N LEU A 105 -4.50 -7.20 -14.46
CA LEU A 105 -5.23 -5.93 -14.54
C LEU A 105 -4.44 -4.89 -15.32
N LYS A 106 -5.14 -4.09 -16.12
CA LYS A 106 -4.54 -2.97 -16.83
C LYS A 106 -4.59 -1.70 -16.00
N PHE A 107 -3.57 -0.86 -16.16
CA PHE A 107 -3.47 0.44 -15.48
C PHE A 107 -2.52 1.36 -16.22
N ASN A 108 -2.62 2.65 -15.94
CA ASN A 108 -1.64 3.64 -16.33
C ASN A 108 -0.84 4.06 -15.10
N LYS A 109 -1.49 4.58 -14.06
CA LYS A 109 -0.79 5.24 -12.96
C LYS A 109 -0.09 4.25 -12.03
N ARG A 110 1.23 4.45 -11.84
CA ARG A 110 2.09 3.62 -10.98
C ARG A 110 2.00 4.03 -9.52
N PHE A 111 2.44 3.13 -8.65
CA PHE A 111 2.51 3.41 -7.21
C PHE A 111 3.41 4.60 -6.89
N GLU A 112 4.56 4.69 -7.55
CA GLU A 112 5.53 5.77 -7.39
C GLU A 112 4.92 7.13 -7.74
N GLU A 113 4.01 7.18 -8.73
CA GLU A 113 3.32 8.40 -9.14
C GLU A 113 2.31 8.86 -8.08
N PHE A 114 1.51 7.93 -7.51
CA PHE A 114 0.66 8.23 -6.35
C PHE A 114 1.47 8.75 -5.16
N TYR A 115 2.66 8.18 -4.93
CA TYR A 115 3.50 8.59 -3.81
C TYR A 115 4.15 9.95 -4.07
N GLN A 116 4.65 10.20 -5.28
CA GLN A 116 5.23 11.49 -5.61
C GLN A 116 4.20 12.62 -5.49
N GLU A 117 2.98 12.40 -5.95
CA GLU A 117 1.90 13.37 -5.77
C GLU A 117 1.60 13.67 -4.29
N ASP A 118 1.59 12.65 -3.42
CA ASP A 118 1.42 12.86 -1.97
C ASP A 118 2.56 13.69 -1.38
N ILE A 119 3.80 13.45 -1.81
CA ILE A 119 4.97 14.22 -1.40
C ILE A 119 4.86 15.68 -1.86
N ASP A 120 4.42 15.91 -3.10
CA ASP A 120 4.28 17.25 -3.66
C ASP A 120 3.17 18.03 -2.95
N GLN A 121 2.04 17.38 -2.64
CA GLN A 121 0.98 17.98 -1.81
C GLN A 121 1.47 18.35 -0.41
N GLN A 122 2.27 17.47 0.23
CA GLN A 122 2.87 17.78 1.53
C GLN A 122 3.82 18.99 1.46
N LYS A 123 4.63 19.11 0.40
CA LYS A 123 5.52 20.26 0.19
C LYS A 123 4.73 21.55 0.05
N LEU A 124 3.63 21.55 -0.71
CA LEU A 124 2.75 22.71 -0.84
C LEU A 124 2.19 23.17 0.51
N LEU A 125 1.70 22.21 1.32
CA LEU A 125 1.18 22.50 2.66
C LEU A 125 2.26 23.07 3.60
N ILE A 126 3.47 22.51 3.57
CA ILE A 126 4.60 23.00 4.38
C ILE A 126 5.04 24.40 3.95
N ASN A 127 5.14 24.66 2.64
CA ASN A 127 5.47 25.98 2.10
C ASN A 127 4.42 27.04 2.47
N SER A 128 3.16 26.64 2.62
CA SER A 128 2.07 27.52 3.06
C SER A 128 1.95 27.67 4.58
N SER A 129 2.78 26.97 5.37
CA SER A 129 2.71 26.99 6.84
C SER A 129 3.45 28.18 7.44
N SER A 130 2.96 28.70 8.56
CA SER A 130 3.58 29.83 9.29
C SER A 130 4.84 29.47 10.10
N LYS A 131 5.56 28.41 9.71
CA LYS A 131 6.76 27.92 10.40
C LYS A 131 8.01 28.75 10.06
N ASP A 132 9.06 28.58 10.86
CA ASP A 132 10.36 29.20 10.58
C ASP A 132 10.93 28.68 9.23
N PRO A 133 11.51 29.55 8.38
CA PRO A 133 12.07 29.14 7.09
C PRO A 133 13.12 28.02 7.15
N ARG A 134 13.89 27.93 8.25
CA ARG A 134 14.88 26.85 8.44
C ARG A 134 14.19 25.50 8.70
N GLU A 135 13.07 25.50 9.43
CA GLU A 135 12.28 24.30 9.67
C GLU A 135 11.61 23.82 8.39
N ILE A 136 11.03 24.73 7.60
CA ILE A 136 10.46 24.45 6.28
C ILE A 136 11.50 23.76 5.39
N LYS A 137 12.71 24.34 5.29
CA LYS A 137 13.79 23.77 4.47
C LYS A 137 14.21 22.37 4.92
N LYS A 138 14.24 22.12 6.23
CA LYS A 138 14.57 20.80 6.80
C LYS A 138 13.49 19.77 6.50
N GLU A 139 12.21 20.12 6.65
CA GLU A 139 11.09 19.22 6.36
C GLU A 139 11.02 18.87 4.86
N ILE A 140 11.19 19.85 3.97
CA ILE A 140 11.22 19.61 2.52
C ILE A 140 12.39 18.69 2.14
N LYS A 141 13.59 18.95 2.67
CA LYS A 141 14.74 18.07 2.42
C LYS A 141 14.50 16.63 2.87
N ASN A 142 13.78 16.43 3.97
CA ASN A 142 13.40 15.08 4.43
C ASN A 142 12.39 14.42 3.49
N LEU A 143 11.47 15.19 2.91
CA LEU A 143 10.54 14.70 1.89
C LEU A 143 11.27 14.34 0.60
N ASP A 144 12.24 15.14 0.15
CA ASP A 144 13.06 14.86 -1.04
C ASP A 144 13.87 13.56 -0.92
N ASN A 145 14.30 13.22 0.29
CA ASN A 145 15.03 11.98 0.58
C ASN A 145 14.10 10.77 0.84
N THR A 146 12.79 10.91 0.67
CA THR A 146 11.87 9.78 0.84
C THR A 146 11.99 8.82 -0.34
N ASP A 147 12.24 7.54 -0.03
CA ASP A 147 12.11 6.45 -0.99
C ASP A 147 10.63 6.24 -1.36
N THR A 148 10.29 6.58 -2.60
CA THR A 148 8.95 6.42 -3.18
C THR A 148 8.77 5.11 -3.94
N SER A 149 9.81 4.28 -4.04
CA SER A 149 9.80 3.05 -4.83
C SER A 149 8.83 2.01 -4.28
N LEU A 150 8.26 1.22 -5.18
CA LEU A 150 7.56 0.01 -4.81
C LEU A 150 8.56 -1.06 -4.33
N ASN A 151 8.53 -1.38 -3.04
CA ASN A 151 9.42 -2.36 -2.42
C ASN A 151 8.65 -3.31 -1.47
N ARG A 152 9.38 -4.24 -0.85
CA ARG A 152 8.82 -5.28 0.04
C ARG A 152 8.00 -4.75 1.24
N SER A 153 8.15 -3.48 1.59
CA SER A 153 7.33 -2.79 2.60
C SER A 153 5.86 -2.65 2.21
N TRP A 154 5.59 -2.64 0.90
CA TRP A 154 4.29 -2.41 0.30
C TRP A 154 3.70 -3.67 -0.31
N PHE A 155 4.53 -4.45 -0.99
CA PHE A 155 4.16 -5.73 -1.59
C PHE A 155 5.19 -6.79 -1.19
N PRO A 156 4.90 -7.69 -0.23
CA PRO A 156 5.84 -8.72 0.19
C PRO A 156 6.28 -9.60 -0.98
N LEU A 157 7.53 -10.07 -0.96
CA LEU A 157 8.11 -10.99 -1.97
C LEU A 157 8.40 -10.38 -3.35
N ILE A 158 8.20 -9.07 -3.56
CA ILE A 158 8.89 -8.41 -4.66
C ILE A 158 10.33 -8.15 -4.24
N GLY A 159 11.28 -8.62 -5.05
CA GLY A 159 12.68 -8.26 -4.87
C GLY A 159 12.83 -6.74 -5.00
N GLY A 160 13.56 -6.12 -4.08
CA GLY A 160 13.97 -4.73 -4.22
C GLY A 160 15.26 -4.65 -5.05
N LEU A 161 15.34 -3.71 -5.99
CA LEU A 161 16.60 -3.37 -6.65
C LEU A 161 17.58 -2.87 -5.57
N GLY A 162 18.63 -3.64 -5.29
CA GLY A 162 19.68 -3.27 -4.33
C GLY A 162 19.43 -3.61 -2.85
N SER A 163 18.50 -4.52 -2.51
CA SER A 163 18.35 -5.02 -1.12
C SER A 163 18.66 -6.51 -0.99
N ASP A 164 19.19 -6.93 0.16
CA ASP A 164 19.72 -8.28 0.51
C ASP A 164 18.80 -9.50 0.30
N ALA A 165 17.55 -9.32 -0.16
CA ALA A 165 16.64 -10.42 -0.49
C ALA A 165 16.90 -11.00 -1.90
N GLN A 166 18.18 -11.13 -2.31
CA GLN A 166 18.60 -11.60 -3.64
C GLN A 166 18.75 -13.13 -3.76
N THR A 167 17.98 -13.91 -2.98
CA THR A 167 17.95 -15.38 -3.12
C THR A 167 17.05 -15.87 -4.25
N LEU A 168 16.29 -14.97 -4.91
CA LEU A 168 15.57 -15.27 -6.14
C LEU A 168 16.25 -14.54 -7.30
N PRO A 169 16.45 -15.18 -8.47
CA PRO A 169 17.11 -14.58 -9.62
C PRO A 169 16.47 -13.23 -9.89
N GLN A 170 17.26 -12.18 -9.68
CA GLN A 170 16.82 -10.80 -9.73
C GLN A 170 16.06 -10.57 -11.03
N ALA A 171 14.80 -10.14 -10.93
CA ALA A 171 14.11 -9.61 -12.09
C ALA A 171 14.95 -8.44 -12.59
N LYS A 172 15.47 -8.54 -13.83
CA LYS A 172 16.21 -7.47 -14.52
C LYS A 172 15.39 -6.16 -14.62
N PHE A 173 14.09 -6.22 -14.31
CA PHE A 173 13.11 -5.17 -14.47
C PHE A 173 12.25 -5.02 -13.21
N THR A 174 11.81 -3.80 -12.92
CA THR A 174 10.81 -3.54 -11.89
C THR A 174 9.48 -4.16 -12.31
N VAL A 175 8.88 -4.94 -11.41
CA VAL A 175 7.61 -5.63 -11.66
C VAL A 175 6.48 -4.61 -11.81
N ASN A 176 5.70 -4.69 -12.89
CA ASN A 176 4.52 -3.85 -13.05
C ASN A 176 3.40 -4.39 -12.15
N ILE A 177 3.08 -3.66 -11.08
CA ILE A 177 2.02 -4.01 -10.15
C ILE A 177 0.98 -2.91 -10.14
N HIS A 178 -0.27 -3.28 -10.41
CA HIS A 178 -1.38 -2.34 -10.32
C HIS A 178 -1.53 -1.85 -8.86
N PRO A 179 -1.57 -0.53 -8.61
CA PRO A 179 -1.64 0.01 -7.25
C PRO A 179 -2.78 -0.53 -6.38
N ILE A 180 -3.94 -0.87 -6.96
CA ILE A 180 -5.05 -1.45 -6.22
C ILE A 180 -4.68 -2.76 -5.50
N CYS A 181 -3.74 -3.53 -6.07
CA CYS A 181 -3.23 -4.75 -5.45
C CYS A 181 -2.50 -4.42 -4.14
N ILE A 182 -1.81 -3.29 -4.07
CA ILE A 182 -1.15 -2.81 -2.85
C ILE A 182 -2.20 -2.51 -1.79
N ALA A 183 -3.29 -1.82 -2.13
CA ALA A 183 -4.38 -1.55 -1.20
C ALA A 183 -5.04 -2.84 -0.68
N ILE A 184 -5.36 -3.77 -1.59
CA ILE A 184 -5.95 -5.08 -1.27
C ILE A 184 -5.05 -5.86 -0.30
N LEU A 185 -3.74 -5.91 -0.54
CA LEU A 185 -2.80 -6.63 0.32
C LEU A 185 -2.76 -6.13 1.76
N GLN A 186 -3.10 -4.86 2.00
CA GLN A 186 -3.10 -4.34 3.37
C GLN A 186 -4.17 -4.99 4.26
N PHE A 187 -5.17 -5.66 3.68
CA PHE A 187 -6.17 -6.43 4.42
C PHE A 187 -5.69 -7.83 4.83
N TYR A 188 -4.61 -8.34 4.23
CA TYR A 188 -4.06 -9.67 4.53
C TYR A 188 -3.88 -9.98 6.04
N PRO A 189 -3.41 -9.05 6.89
CA PRO A 189 -3.22 -9.34 8.31
C PRO A 189 -4.52 -9.68 9.07
N TYR A 190 -5.69 -9.34 8.52
CA TYR A 190 -6.98 -9.67 9.11
C TYR A 190 -7.32 -11.16 9.02
N LEU A 191 -6.62 -11.93 8.19
CA LEU A 191 -6.81 -13.37 8.06
C LEU A 191 -6.73 -14.08 9.42
N HIS A 192 -5.81 -13.64 10.30
CA HIS A 192 -5.64 -14.23 11.64
C HIS A 192 -6.88 -14.08 12.53
N TYR A 193 -7.60 -12.97 12.42
CA TYR A 193 -8.78 -12.72 13.25
C TYR A 193 -9.94 -13.64 12.88
N TYR A 194 -10.14 -13.92 11.60
CA TYR A 194 -11.24 -14.76 11.13
C TYR A 194 -10.96 -16.25 11.23
N THR A 195 -9.69 -16.68 11.20
CA THR A 195 -9.35 -18.07 11.53
C THR A 195 -9.67 -18.43 12.98
N LYS A 196 -9.78 -17.46 13.90
CA LYS A 196 -10.20 -17.72 15.28
C LYS A 196 -11.71 -17.85 15.41
N GLU A 197 -12.50 -17.02 14.72
CA GLU A 197 -13.96 -17.08 14.79
C GLU A 197 -14.55 -18.27 14.03
N ALA A 198 -13.87 -18.80 13.01
CA ALA A 198 -14.34 -19.97 12.25
C ALA A 198 -13.99 -21.33 12.89
N PHE A 199 -13.10 -21.35 13.89
CA PHE A 199 -12.59 -22.59 14.53
C PHE A 199 -12.68 -22.57 16.06
N CYS A 200 -13.49 -21.68 16.65
CA CYS A 200 -13.85 -21.70 18.07
C CYS A 200 -15.36 -21.86 18.25
#